data_AF-W4GD85-F1
#
_entry.id   AF-W4GD85-F1
#
_cell.length_a   1.000
_cell.length_b   1.000
_cell.length_c   1.000
_cell.angle_alpha   90.00
_cell.angle_beta   90.00
_cell.angle_gamma   90.00
#
_symmetry.space_group_name_H-M   'P 1'
#
loop_
_entity.id
_entity.type
_entity.pdbx_description
1 polymer ?
#
loop_
_entity_poly.entity_id
_entity_poly.type
_entity_poly.pdbx_seq_one_letter_code
_entity_poly.pdbx_strand_id
1 'polypeptide(L)'
;MDSSKEHLFVFSNPKAGMDDVDRSTINQTIYDMSKDSAFFKNSVDKDGIVDKKIAAMRVQLGVKRRHNLVTDVDQRVAALEASRDFSRVHVVVDMDMFFAAVEMRDNPSLANVPMAVGGMGMICTANYAARKFGVRAAMPGFIAKKLCPALVFVPPHIAKYEAVAHQTRDIFRQFDPHFTAGSLDEAYLDITDFIDASTAKSTAPPLSPASPSSMLAAQPFYFTNETSVEDKAAAVVQALRHRIFEVTQLTASAGIAATPQLAKVCSDINKPNGQYYVLPFNRQAVVKFCHHLPVRKFGGIGKVKEKLLAQLLSISTGGDLFARRYDLFHLFSETTAQWLLQLSVGSSTGSSGGNDEDTPTRKSVSAF
;
A
#
# COMPACT_ATOMS: atom_id res chain seq x y z
N MET A 1 -22.05 -23.25 -5.88
CA MET A 1 -21.99 -21.93 -5.20
C MET A 1 -22.46 -20.89 -6.20
N ASP A 2 -23.30 -19.93 -5.81
CA ASP A 2 -23.66 -18.81 -6.69
C ASP A 2 -22.46 -17.86 -6.78
N SER A 3 -21.70 -17.96 -7.88
CA SER A 3 -20.47 -17.18 -8.09
C SER A 3 -20.73 -15.67 -8.09
N SER A 4 -21.98 -15.24 -8.30
CA SER A 4 -22.35 -13.82 -8.27
C SER A 4 -22.30 -13.19 -6.88
N LYS A 5 -22.20 -14.00 -5.81
CA LYS A 5 -22.21 -13.52 -4.41
C LYS A 5 -20.86 -13.68 -3.71
N GLU A 6 -19.85 -14.22 -4.39
CA GLU A 6 -18.54 -14.45 -3.79
C GLU A 6 -17.94 -13.19 -3.15
N HIS A 7 -18.04 -12.03 -3.81
CA HIS A 7 -17.48 -10.78 -3.30
C HIS A 7 -18.00 -10.33 -1.92
N LEU A 8 -19.16 -10.84 -1.49
CA LEU A 8 -19.82 -10.51 -0.22
C LEU A 8 -19.07 -11.05 1.00
N PHE A 9 -18.49 -12.24 0.87
CA PHE A 9 -17.82 -12.95 1.96
C PHE A 9 -16.37 -13.31 1.63
N VAL A 10 -15.96 -13.23 0.36
CA VAL A 10 -14.57 -13.35 -0.04
C VAL A 10 -13.83 -12.08 0.40
N PHE A 11 -12.81 -12.26 1.25
CA PHE A 11 -11.82 -11.23 1.54
C PHE A 11 -10.96 -11.04 0.27
N SER A 12 -11.48 -10.31 -0.71
CA SER A 12 -11.03 -10.35 -2.12
C SER A 12 -9.66 -9.77 -2.44
N ASN A 13 -8.92 -9.22 -1.47
CA ASN A 13 -7.62 -8.63 -1.78
C ASN A 13 -6.52 -9.66 -1.50
N PRO A 14 -5.76 -10.14 -2.51
CA PRO A 14 -4.57 -10.95 -2.26
C PRO A 14 -3.66 -10.20 -1.30
N LYS A 15 -3.28 -10.84 -0.20
CA LYS A 15 -2.24 -10.32 0.70
C LYS A 15 -0.93 -11.01 0.33
N ALA A 16 0.19 -10.33 0.53
CA ALA A 16 1.50 -10.92 0.28
C ALA A 16 1.64 -12.28 0.98
N GLY A 17 2.18 -13.27 0.26
CA GLY A 17 2.33 -14.65 0.69
C GLY A 17 1.04 -15.48 0.64
N MET A 18 0.12 -15.13 -0.26
CA MET A 18 -1.12 -15.89 -0.52
C MET A 18 -1.30 -16.25 -2.01
N ASP A 19 -0.21 -16.30 -2.78
CA ASP A 19 -0.31 -16.49 -4.23
C ASP A 19 -0.70 -17.94 -4.59
N ASP A 20 -0.20 -18.92 -3.83
CA ASP A 20 -0.40 -20.36 -4.09
C ASP A 20 -1.57 -21.01 -3.32
N VAL A 21 -2.47 -20.21 -2.74
CA VAL A 21 -3.56 -20.75 -1.91
C VAL A 21 -4.71 -21.26 -2.77
N ASP A 22 -5.32 -22.38 -2.37
CA ASP A 22 -6.56 -22.86 -2.99
C ASP A 22 -7.74 -21.95 -2.60
N ARG A 23 -7.95 -20.92 -3.43
CA ARG A 23 -8.99 -19.91 -3.24
C ARG A 23 -10.39 -20.51 -3.26
N SER A 24 -10.62 -21.56 -4.05
CA SER A 24 -11.94 -22.18 -4.16
C SER A 24 -12.35 -22.80 -2.82
N THR A 25 -11.47 -23.63 -2.26
CA THR A 25 -11.72 -24.29 -0.97
C THR A 25 -11.83 -23.29 0.18
N ILE A 26 -10.98 -22.26 0.18
CA ILE A 26 -11.04 -21.19 1.19
C ILE A 26 -12.37 -20.44 1.10
N ASN A 27 -12.78 -20.02 -0.10
CA ASN A 27 -14.02 -19.26 -0.31
C ASN A 27 -15.25 -20.08 0.06
N GLN A 28 -15.29 -21.36 -0.31
CA GLN A 28 -16.37 -22.28 0.03
C GLN A 28 -16.48 -22.46 1.55
N THR A 29 -15.35 -22.64 2.24
CA THR A 29 -15.33 -22.77 3.71
C THR A 29 -15.85 -21.50 4.39
N ILE A 30 -15.39 -20.32 3.95
CA ILE A 30 -15.85 -19.04 4.50
C ILE A 30 -17.36 -18.87 4.29
N TYR A 31 -17.84 -19.19 3.09
CA TYR A 31 -19.28 -19.13 2.76
C TYR A 31 -20.11 -20.04 3.65
N ASP A 32 -19.75 -21.31 3.77
CA ASP A 32 -20.51 -22.26 4.57
C ASP A 32 -20.58 -21.88 6.04
N MET A 33 -19.53 -21.26 6.58
CA MET A 33 -19.52 -20.74 7.94
C MET A 33 -20.29 -19.42 8.12
N SER A 34 -20.55 -18.69 7.03
CA SER A 34 -21.09 -17.32 7.11
C SER A 34 -22.52 -17.19 6.60
N LYS A 35 -22.97 -18.04 5.67
CA LYS A 35 -24.20 -17.86 4.88
C LYS A 35 -25.48 -17.62 5.69
N ASP A 36 -25.58 -18.20 6.89
CA ASP A 36 -26.76 -18.08 7.75
C ASP A 36 -26.63 -16.99 8.83
N SER A 37 -25.48 -16.31 8.90
CA SER A 37 -25.20 -15.30 9.92
C SER A 37 -25.92 -13.97 9.67
N ALA A 38 -26.18 -13.21 10.75
CA ALA A 38 -26.66 -11.83 10.66
C ALA A 38 -25.69 -10.92 9.89
N PHE A 39 -24.38 -11.17 10.02
CA PHE A 39 -23.33 -10.46 9.27
C PHE A 39 -23.48 -10.64 7.76
N PHE A 40 -23.74 -11.88 7.32
CA PHE A 40 -23.93 -12.17 5.90
C PHE A 40 -25.19 -11.52 5.35
N LYS A 41 -26.31 -11.60 6.08
CA LYS A 41 -27.55 -10.89 5.71
C LYS A 41 -27.32 -9.39 5.54
N ASN A 42 -26.68 -8.73 6.51
CA ASN A 42 -26.31 -7.32 6.42
C ASN A 42 -25.35 -7.03 5.24
N SER A 43 -24.46 -7.96 4.90
CA SER A 43 -23.56 -7.82 3.76
C SER A 43 -24.31 -7.88 2.42
N VAL A 44 -25.31 -8.77 2.31
CA VAL A 44 -26.24 -8.84 1.17
C VAL A 44 -27.04 -7.55 1.06
N ASP A 45 -27.59 -7.04 2.16
CA ASP A 45 -28.37 -5.80 2.17
C ASP A 45 -27.53 -4.60 1.72
N LYS A 46 -26.30 -4.48 2.23
CA LYS A 46 -25.35 -3.43 1.81
C LYS A 46 -24.99 -3.54 0.33
N ASP A 47 -24.85 -4.75 -0.21
CA ASP A 47 -24.57 -4.93 -1.63
C ASP A 47 -25.76 -4.54 -2.50
N GLY A 48 -26.99 -4.86 -2.06
CA GLY A 48 -28.21 -4.40 -2.71
C GLY A 48 -28.35 -2.86 -2.72
N ILE A 49 -27.85 -2.16 -1.70
CA ILE A 49 -27.77 -0.69 -1.70
C ILE A 49 -26.79 -0.20 -2.80
N VAL A 50 -25.64 -0.88 -2.94
CA VAL A 50 -24.67 -0.56 -3.99
C VAL A 50 -25.26 -0.83 -5.37
N ASP A 51 -26.02 -1.92 -5.56
CA ASP A 51 -26.68 -2.23 -6.83
C ASP A 51 -27.74 -1.20 -7.20
N LYS A 52 -28.55 -0.75 -6.24
CA LYS A 52 -29.50 0.36 -6.46
C LYS A 52 -28.77 1.64 -6.87
N LYS A 53 -27.63 1.93 -6.25
CA LYS A 53 -26.78 3.08 -6.63
C LYS A 53 -26.23 2.93 -8.06
N ILE A 54 -25.76 1.74 -8.44
CA ILE A 54 -25.28 1.45 -9.80
C ILE A 54 -26.41 1.66 -10.81
N ALA A 55 -27.62 1.15 -10.54
CA ALA A 55 -28.77 1.34 -11.41
C ALA A 55 -29.11 2.83 -11.60
N ALA A 56 -29.12 3.62 -10.53
CA ALA A 56 -29.35 5.06 -10.60
C ALA A 56 -28.25 5.80 -11.40
N MET A 57 -26.97 5.47 -11.15
CA MET A 57 -25.85 6.07 -11.89
C MET A 57 -25.85 5.67 -13.37
N ARG A 58 -26.34 4.48 -13.72
CA ARG A 58 -26.46 4.05 -15.12
C ARG A 58 -27.47 4.90 -15.90
N VAL A 59 -28.53 5.38 -15.24
CA VAL A 59 -29.45 6.38 -15.84
C VAL A 59 -28.72 7.70 -16.11
N GLN A 60 -27.91 8.18 -15.16
CA GLN A 60 -27.11 9.40 -15.34
C GLN A 60 -26.12 9.29 -16.52
N LEU A 61 -25.61 8.09 -16.81
CA LEU A 61 -24.74 7.88 -17.97
C LEU A 61 -25.44 8.16 -19.31
N GLY A 62 -26.76 7.92 -19.37
CA GLY A 62 -27.59 8.24 -20.53
C GLY A 62 -28.00 9.73 -20.62
N VAL A 63 -27.81 10.51 -19.56
CA VAL A 63 -28.07 11.95 -19.56
C VAL A 63 -27.04 12.66 -20.43
N LYS A 64 -27.47 13.68 -21.17
CA LYS A 64 -26.60 14.50 -22.03
C LYS A 64 -25.43 15.07 -21.21
N ARG A 65 -24.22 14.81 -21.70
CA ARG A 65 -22.98 15.37 -21.14
C ARG A 65 -22.96 16.90 -21.25
N ARG A 66 -22.30 17.58 -20.30
CA ARG A 66 -22.06 19.02 -20.40
C ARG A 66 -21.23 19.36 -21.64
N HIS A 67 -21.51 20.51 -22.26
CA HIS A 67 -20.98 20.84 -23.59
C HIS A 67 -19.45 20.91 -23.66
N ASN A 68 -18.79 21.37 -22.59
CA ASN A 68 -17.34 21.58 -22.53
C ASN A 68 -16.59 20.44 -21.84
N LEU A 69 -17.24 19.30 -21.59
CA LEU A 69 -16.65 18.19 -20.81
C LEU A 69 -15.31 17.73 -21.39
N VAL A 70 -15.27 17.49 -22.71
CA VAL A 70 -14.07 16.97 -23.38
C VAL A 70 -12.92 17.97 -23.26
N THR A 71 -13.17 19.22 -23.63
CA THR A 71 -12.17 20.30 -23.58
C THR A 71 -11.62 20.52 -22.17
N ASP A 72 -12.49 20.56 -21.15
CA ASP A 72 -12.07 20.74 -19.76
C ASP A 72 -11.24 19.55 -19.25
N VAL A 73 -11.65 18.32 -19.56
CA VAL A 73 -10.88 17.12 -19.16
C VAL A 73 -9.53 17.06 -19.88
N ASP A 74 -9.47 17.43 -21.16
CA ASP A 74 -8.20 17.48 -21.91
C ASP A 74 -7.26 18.55 -21.37
N GLN A 75 -7.78 19.71 -20.97
CA GLN A 75 -7.00 20.75 -20.29
C GLN A 75 -6.44 20.25 -18.95
N ARG A 76 -7.22 19.47 -18.18
CA ARG A 76 -6.75 18.85 -16.93
C ARG A 76 -5.65 17.82 -17.17
N VAL A 77 -5.79 16.99 -18.21
CA VAL A 77 -4.73 16.06 -18.63
C VAL A 77 -3.47 16.85 -18.99
N ALA A 78 -3.58 17.89 -19.81
CA ALA A 78 -2.45 18.72 -20.20
C ALA A 78 -1.78 19.38 -18.97
N ALA A 79 -2.56 19.88 -18.01
CA ALA A 79 -2.04 20.45 -16.77
C ALA A 79 -1.31 19.40 -15.91
N LEU A 80 -1.85 18.18 -15.78
CA LEU A 80 -1.19 17.08 -15.06
C LEU A 80 0.12 16.65 -15.74
N GLU A 81 0.16 16.65 -17.07
CA GLU A 81 1.37 16.32 -17.82
C GLU A 81 2.42 17.44 -17.73
N ALA A 82 2.00 18.71 -17.74
CA ALA A 82 2.88 19.86 -17.61
C ALA A 82 3.47 20.02 -16.20
N SER A 83 2.75 19.57 -15.17
CA SER A 83 3.18 19.63 -13.76
C SER A 83 3.87 18.36 -13.26
N ARG A 84 4.19 17.43 -14.16
CA ARG A 84 4.81 16.16 -13.82
C ARG A 84 6.25 16.36 -13.37
N ASP A 85 6.55 15.89 -12.16
CA ASP A 85 7.87 15.95 -11.57
C ASP A 85 8.43 14.53 -11.36
N PHE A 86 9.66 14.31 -11.81
CA PHE A 86 10.42 13.07 -11.65
C PHE A 86 11.74 13.29 -10.89
N SER A 87 11.98 14.51 -10.40
CA SER A 87 13.19 14.86 -9.65
C SER A 87 13.17 14.30 -8.23
N ARG A 88 11.98 14.01 -7.68
CA ARG A 88 11.81 13.49 -6.31
C ARG A 88 11.81 11.97 -6.26
N VAL A 89 12.43 11.43 -5.21
CA VAL A 89 12.51 9.99 -4.93
C VAL A 89 11.73 9.69 -3.65
N HIS A 90 10.50 9.23 -3.82
CA HIS A 90 9.65 8.83 -2.72
C HIS A 90 9.81 7.34 -2.40
N VAL A 91 9.81 7.05 -1.10
CA VAL A 91 9.90 5.70 -0.57
C VAL A 91 8.73 5.45 0.38
N VAL A 92 8.09 4.30 0.24
CA VAL A 92 7.16 3.80 1.26
C VAL A 92 7.72 2.53 1.85
N VAL A 93 7.89 2.53 3.16
CA VAL A 93 8.38 1.40 3.94
C VAL A 93 7.20 0.80 4.68
N ASP A 94 7.04 -0.52 4.60
CA ASP A 94 5.95 -1.27 5.22
C ASP A 94 6.52 -2.54 5.87
N MET A 95 6.48 -2.63 7.21
CA MET A 95 7.03 -3.75 7.97
C MET A 95 6.32 -5.05 7.62
N ASP A 96 7.07 -6.14 7.45
CA ASP A 96 6.47 -7.41 7.04
C ASP A 96 5.76 -8.07 8.21
N MET A 97 4.46 -8.32 8.05
CA MET A 97 3.60 -9.00 9.04
C MET A 97 3.78 -8.45 10.48
N PHE A 98 3.91 -7.13 10.62
CA PHE A 98 4.49 -6.44 11.78
C PHE A 98 4.22 -7.05 13.16
N PHE A 99 2.97 -7.08 13.63
CA PHE A 99 2.69 -7.58 14.99
C PHE A 99 3.06 -9.07 15.13
N ALA A 100 2.81 -9.90 14.11
CA ALA A 100 3.21 -11.30 14.12
C ALA A 100 4.74 -11.45 14.14
N ALA A 101 5.47 -10.62 13.40
CA ALA A 101 6.93 -10.63 13.40
C ALA A 101 7.51 -10.25 14.77
N VAL A 102 6.92 -9.25 15.46
CA VAL A 102 7.30 -8.89 16.84
C VAL A 102 7.11 -10.07 17.79
N GLU A 103 5.94 -10.73 17.76
CA GLU A 103 5.69 -11.89 18.63
C GLU A 103 6.59 -13.07 18.30
N MET A 104 6.89 -13.33 17.01
CA MET A 104 7.80 -14.39 16.59
C MET A 104 9.25 -14.13 17.03
N ARG A 105 9.70 -12.87 17.03
CA ARG A 105 11.02 -12.49 17.54
C ARG A 105 11.12 -12.72 19.04
N ASP A 106 10.11 -12.26 19.78
CA ASP A 106 10.10 -12.34 21.25
C ASP A 106 9.85 -13.77 21.75
N ASN A 107 9.15 -14.60 20.97
CA ASN A 107 8.95 -16.02 21.25
C ASN A 107 9.30 -16.87 20.00
N PRO A 108 10.54 -17.37 19.91
CA PRO A 108 11.01 -18.17 18.78
C PRO A 108 10.21 -19.45 18.50
N SER A 109 9.45 -19.98 19.47
CA SER A 109 8.59 -21.16 19.25
C SER A 109 7.48 -20.88 18.23
N LEU A 110 7.16 -19.60 17.98
CA LEU A 110 6.14 -19.17 17.03
C LEU A 110 6.65 -19.08 15.59
N ALA A 111 7.97 -19.11 15.37
CA ALA A 111 8.56 -18.85 14.05
C ALA A 111 8.17 -19.89 12.99
N ASN A 112 7.98 -21.14 13.41
CA ASN A 112 7.77 -22.29 12.52
C ASN A 112 6.33 -22.84 12.56
N VAL A 113 5.40 -22.11 13.16
CA VAL A 113 3.98 -22.52 13.24
C VAL A 113 3.08 -21.46 12.60
N PRO A 114 1.93 -21.85 12.03
CA PRO A 114 0.94 -20.88 11.60
C PRO A 114 0.42 -20.13 12.84
N MET A 115 0.62 -18.80 12.88
CA MET A 115 0.16 -17.98 13.99
C MET A 115 -0.50 -16.67 13.53
N ALA A 116 -1.37 -16.14 14.39
CA ALA A 116 -2.05 -14.88 14.18
C ALA A 116 -2.13 -14.08 15.49
N VAL A 117 -1.95 -12.76 15.38
CA VAL A 117 -2.22 -11.83 16.48
C VAL A 117 -3.70 -11.46 16.46
N GLY A 118 -4.36 -11.57 17.60
CA GLY A 118 -5.80 -11.40 17.76
C GLY A 118 -6.42 -12.58 18.50
N GLY A 119 -7.65 -12.94 18.15
CA GLY A 119 -8.35 -14.07 18.78
C GLY A 119 -9.55 -14.54 17.98
N MET A 120 -10.41 -15.33 18.63
CA MET A 120 -11.58 -15.95 17.98
C MET A 120 -12.53 -14.93 17.33
N GLY A 121 -12.67 -13.74 17.91
CA GLY A 121 -13.51 -12.68 17.36
C GLY A 121 -12.93 -12.05 16.10
N MET A 122 -11.65 -11.68 16.11
CA MET A 122 -11.00 -11.00 15.00
C MET A 122 -9.48 -11.16 15.02
N ILE A 123 -8.90 -11.30 13.82
CA ILE A 123 -7.45 -11.32 13.61
C ILE A 123 -6.95 -9.92 13.20
N CYS A 124 -5.92 -9.43 13.89
CA CYS A 124 -5.20 -8.21 13.54
C CYS A 124 -4.22 -8.45 12.38
N THR A 125 -3.38 -9.48 12.51
CA THR A 125 -2.44 -9.90 11.46
C THR A 125 -2.11 -11.38 11.61
N ALA A 126 -1.58 -11.97 10.54
CA ALA A 126 -1.17 -13.36 10.49
C ALA A 126 0.22 -13.47 9.86
N ASN A 127 1.03 -14.40 10.35
CA ASN A 127 2.34 -14.69 9.77
C ASN A 127 2.21 -15.37 8.40
N TYR A 128 3.29 -15.40 7.63
CA TYR A 128 3.27 -16.00 6.29
C TYR A 128 2.94 -17.50 6.30
N ALA A 129 3.30 -18.25 7.36
CA ALA A 129 2.92 -19.65 7.50
C ALA A 129 1.40 -19.83 7.58
N ALA A 130 0.69 -18.99 8.35
CA ALA A 130 -0.77 -19.02 8.43
C ALA A 130 -1.44 -18.53 7.13
N ARG A 131 -0.85 -17.55 6.43
CA ARG A 131 -1.38 -17.02 5.16
C ARG A 131 -1.49 -18.08 4.06
N LYS A 132 -0.62 -19.09 4.06
CA LYS A 132 -0.70 -20.26 3.16
C LYS A 132 -2.01 -21.05 3.29
N PHE A 133 -2.72 -20.91 4.41
CA PHE A 133 -4.03 -21.54 4.64
C PHE A 133 -5.21 -20.58 4.39
N GLY A 134 -4.95 -19.37 3.91
CA GLY A 134 -6.00 -18.34 3.76
C GLY A 134 -6.16 -17.41 4.96
N VAL A 135 -5.48 -17.67 6.08
CA VAL A 135 -5.60 -16.88 7.31
C VAL A 135 -4.99 -15.48 7.11
N ARG A 136 -5.71 -14.43 7.51
CA ARG A 136 -5.34 -13.03 7.23
C ARG A 136 -5.94 -12.04 8.21
N ALA A 137 -5.43 -10.82 8.18
CA ALA A 137 -6.02 -9.67 8.87
C ALA A 137 -7.50 -9.47 8.50
N ALA A 138 -8.28 -9.00 9.48
CA ALA A 138 -9.73 -8.77 9.40
C ALA A 138 -10.59 -10.03 9.15
N MET A 139 -10.02 -11.22 9.33
CA MET A 139 -10.77 -12.48 9.35
C MET A 139 -11.18 -12.83 10.79
N PRO A 140 -12.43 -13.27 11.04
CA PRO A 140 -12.80 -13.83 12.33
C PRO A 140 -11.97 -15.07 12.67
N GLY A 141 -11.46 -15.15 13.90
CA GLY A 141 -10.57 -16.23 14.32
C GLY A 141 -11.21 -17.62 14.26
N PHE A 142 -12.52 -17.74 14.51
CA PHE A 142 -13.21 -19.02 14.39
C PHE A 142 -13.22 -19.56 12.95
N ILE A 143 -13.30 -18.69 11.94
CA ILE A 143 -13.16 -19.06 10.52
C ILE A 143 -11.72 -19.46 10.23
N ALA A 144 -10.76 -18.67 10.69
CA ALA A 144 -9.34 -18.97 10.51
C ALA A 144 -8.94 -20.31 11.12
N LYS A 145 -9.52 -20.69 12.26
CA LYS A 145 -9.31 -22.00 12.89
C LYS A 145 -9.90 -23.16 12.10
N LYS A 146 -11.00 -22.93 11.38
CA LYS A 146 -11.53 -23.94 10.46
C LYS A 146 -10.59 -24.16 9.27
N LEU A 147 -10.03 -23.08 8.72
CA LEU A 147 -9.06 -23.12 7.63
C LEU A 147 -7.71 -23.73 8.06
N CYS A 148 -7.27 -23.44 9.28
CA CYS A 148 -6.03 -23.93 9.84
C CYS A 148 -6.24 -24.39 11.30
N PRO A 149 -6.58 -25.68 11.52
CA PRO A 149 -6.80 -26.21 12.87
C PRO A 149 -5.60 -26.03 13.80
N ALA A 150 -4.38 -26.05 13.26
CA ALA A 150 -3.13 -25.85 13.99
C ALA A 150 -2.81 -24.38 14.34
N LEU A 151 -3.62 -23.41 13.91
CA LEU A 151 -3.35 -21.97 14.08
C LEU A 151 -3.14 -21.57 15.55
N VAL A 152 -2.06 -20.88 15.87
CA VAL A 152 -1.83 -20.34 17.21
C VAL A 152 -2.30 -18.90 17.28
N PHE A 153 -3.12 -18.57 18.29
CA PHE A 153 -3.50 -17.18 18.56
C PHE A 153 -2.59 -16.57 19.63
N VAL A 154 -2.17 -15.33 19.38
CA VAL A 154 -1.43 -14.52 20.34
C VAL A 154 -2.21 -13.22 20.59
N PRO A 155 -2.50 -12.85 21.85
CA PRO A 155 -3.15 -11.57 22.17
C PRO A 155 -2.31 -10.37 21.69
N PRO A 156 -2.94 -9.24 21.31
CA PRO A 156 -2.20 -8.05 20.90
C PRO A 156 -1.50 -7.37 22.09
N HIS A 157 -0.22 -7.06 21.93
CA HIS A 157 0.59 -6.32 22.91
C HIS A 157 0.98 -4.93 22.35
N ILE A 158 0.03 -3.99 22.36
CA ILE A 158 0.17 -2.68 21.69
C ILE A 158 1.44 -1.91 22.11
N ALA A 159 1.77 -1.90 23.42
CA ALA A 159 2.97 -1.22 23.92
C ALA A 159 4.28 -1.75 23.30
N LYS A 160 4.36 -3.07 23.01
CA LYS A 160 5.53 -3.64 22.32
C LYS A 160 5.61 -3.12 20.88
N TYR A 161 4.47 -3.08 20.19
CA TYR A 161 4.41 -2.65 18.80
C TYR A 161 4.73 -1.16 18.66
N GLU A 162 4.25 -0.34 19.59
CA GLU A 162 4.61 1.08 19.68
C GLU A 162 6.11 1.26 19.93
N ALA A 163 6.70 0.51 20.86
CA ALA A 163 8.14 0.57 21.12
C ALA A 163 8.97 0.25 19.88
N VAL A 164 8.61 -0.79 19.13
CA VAL A 164 9.29 -1.12 17.86
C VAL A 164 9.05 -0.04 16.80
N ALA A 165 7.83 0.50 16.71
CA ALA A 165 7.52 1.60 15.79
C ALA A 165 8.35 2.85 16.09
N HIS A 166 8.64 3.14 17.36
CA HIS A 166 9.54 4.24 17.72
C HIS A 166 10.97 3.97 17.22
N GLN A 167 11.49 2.75 17.39
CA GLN A 167 12.81 2.37 16.87
C GLN A 167 12.90 2.52 15.35
N THR A 168 11.89 2.09 14.59
CA THR A 168 11.90 2.24 13.13
C THR A 168 11.78 3.69 12.70
N ARG A 169 10.96 4.50 13.40
CA ARG A 169 10.87 5.95 13.18
C ARG A 169 12.18 6.68 13.44
N ASP A 170 12.95 6.26 14.45
CA ASP A 170 14.28 6.81 14.72
C ASP A 170 15.27 6.52 13.58
N ILE A 171 15.10 5.40 12.88
CA ILE A 171 15.84 5.07 11.66
C ILE A 171 15.36 5.95 10.50
N PHE A 172 14.04 6.05 10.28
CA PHE A 172 13.48 6.85 9.18
C PHE A 172 13.96 8.31 9.22
N ARG A 173 14.03 8.93 10.40
CA ARG A 173 14.54 10.31 10.58
C ARG A 173 15.97 10.54 10.09
N GLN A 174 16.77 9.48 9.97
CA GLN A 174 18.14 9.59 9.46
C GLN A 174 18.18 9.72 7.92
N PHE A 175 17.13 9.27 7.24
CA PHE A 175 17.00 9.33 5.78
C PHE A 175 16.08 10.46 5.32
N ASP A 176 15.07 10.78 6.12
CA ASP A 176 14.15 11.89 5.90
C ASP A 176 13.67 12.43 7.26
N PRO A 177 14.15 13.61 7.71
CA PRO A 177 13.71 14.23 8.95
C PRO A 177 12.21 14.60 8.97
N HIS A 178 11.59 14.76 7.80
CA HIS A 178 10.21 15.20 7.60
C HIS A 178 9.27 14.06 7.19
N PHE A 179 9.70 12.80 7.35
CA PHE A 179 8.90 11.64 6.99
C PHE A 179 7.52 11.65 7.65
N THR A 180 6.53 11.04 6.98
CA THR A 180 5.18 10.87 7.53
C THR A 180 4.94 9.41 7.89
N ALA A 181 4.55 9.15 9.15
CA ALA A 181 4.10 7.83 9.57
C ALA A 181 2.62 7.61 9.20
N GLY A 182 2.32 6.60 8.39
CA GLY A 182 0.96 6.20 8.03
C GLY A 182 0.29 5.34 9.10
N SER A 183 1.08 4.55 9.83
CA SER A 183 0.64 3.67 10.91
C SER A 183 1.81 3.39 11.88
N LEU A 184 1.72 2.30 12.66
CA LEU A 184 2.86 1.80 13.44
C LEU A 184 3.93 1.13 12.55
N ASP A 185 3.51 0.55 11.42
CA ASP A 185 4.34 -0.25 10.52
C ASP A 185 4.60 0.37 9.14
N GLU A 186 3.96 1.49 8.81
CA GLU A 186 4.08 2.14 7.51
C GLU A 186 4.58 3.59 7.64
N ALA A 187 5.52 3.96 6.77
CA ALA A 187 6.05 5.33 6.67
C ALA A 187 6.29 5.73 5.20
N TYR A 188 6.11 7.03 4.94
CA TYR A 188 6.33 7.70 3.67
C TYR A 188 7.52 8.64 3.84
N LEU A 189 8.55 8.44 3.03
CA LEU A 189 9.79 9.21 3.05
C LEU A 189 10.02 9.86 1.68
N ASP A 190 10.67 11.01 1.69
CA ASP A 190 11.30 11.62 0.51
C ASP A 190 12.82 11.65 0.72
N ILE A 191 13.52 10.76 0.02
CA ILE A 191 14.97 10.56 0.22
C ILE A 191 15.81 11.34 -0.79
N THR A 192 15.21 12.26 -1.54
CA THR A 192 15.89 13.05 -2.58
C THR A 192 17.10 13.77 -2.01
N ASP A 193 16.87 14.57 -0.97
CA ASP A 193 17.91 15.41 -0.36
C ASP A 193 19.03 14.55 0.28
N PHE A 194 18.67 13.37 0.80
CA PHE A 194 19.63 12.41 1.34
C PHE A 194 20.55 11.83 0.25
N ILE A 195 19.99 11.50 -0.91
CA ILE A 195 20.76 11.00 -2.07
C ILE A 195 21.71 12.09 -2.59
N ASP A 196 21.23 13.33 -2.69
CA ASP A 196 22.02 14.46 -3.18
C ASP A 196 23.19 14.78 -2.24
N ALA A 197 22.92 14.85 -0.93
CA ALA A 197 23.94 15.07 0.09
C ALA A 197 24.98 13.94 0.14
N SER A 198 24.57 12.70 -0.15
CA SER A 198 25.47 11.54 -0.19
C SER A 198 26.36 11.55 -1.45
N THR A 199 25.83 12.01 -2.58
CA THR A 199 26.60 12.15 -3.83
C THR A 199 27.69 13.21 -3.69
N ALA A 200 27.38 14.36 -3.08
CA ALA A 200 28.33 15.46 -2.91
C ALA A 200 29.57 15.10 -2.06
N LYS A 201 29.43 14.16 -1.13
CA LYS A 201 30.50 13.72 -0.21
C LYS A 201 31.48 12.71 -0.84
N SER A 202 31.14 12.13 -1.99
CA SER A 202 31.87 11.00 -2.59
C SER A 202 33.00 11.40 -3.56
N THR A 203 33.41 12.67 -3.59
CA THR A 203 34.52 13.13 -4.46
C THR A 203 35.91 12.77 -3.93
N ALA A 204 36.03 12.17 -2.74
CA ALA A 204 37.28 11.65 -2.20
C ALA A 204 37.28 10.10 -2.14
N PRO A 205 38.37 9.42 -2.56
CA PRO A 205 38.50 7.97 -2.43
C PRO A 205 38.51 7.54 -0.96
N PRO A 206 38.14 6.27 -0.64
CA PRO A 206 38.08 5.80 0.73
C PRO A 206 39.47 5.88 1.38
N LEU A 207 39.62 6.76 2.36
CA LEU A 207 40.70 6.67 3.33
C LEU A 207 40.49 5.39 4.15
N SER A 208 41.58 4.64 4.35
CA SER A 208 41.77 3.42 5.16
C SER A 208 40.71 3.11 6.22
N PRO A 209 40.44 1.82 6.53
CA PRO A 209 39.36 1.39 7.42
C PRO A 209 39.41 2.15 8.75
N ALA A 210 38.41 3.02 8.95
CA ALA A 210 38.23 3.75 10.19
C ALA A 210 37.91 2.79 11.34
N SER A 211 38.39 3.15 12.53
CA SER A 211 38.27 2.38 13.77
C SER A 211 36.81 2.05 14.16
N PRO A 212 36.58 0.98 14.97
CA PRO A 212 35.25 0.38 15.18
C PRO A 212 34.21 1.24 15.92
N SER A 213 34.54 2.46 16.33
CA SER A 213 33.71 3.27 17.24
C SER A 213 32.70 4.19 16.56
N SER A 214 32.59 4.21 15.22
CA SER A 214 31.60 5.05 14.51
C SER A 214 30.45 4.28 13.86
N MET A 215 30.19 3.02 14.24
CA MET A 215 29.12 2.18 13.66
C MET A 215 27.68 2.71 13.86
N LEU A 216 27.50 3.86 14.52
CA LEU A 216 26.21 4.55 14.62
C LEU A 216 25.92 5.50 13.46
N ALA A 217 26.93 5.92 12.70
CA ALA A 217 26.73 6.72 11.50
C ALA A 217 26.52 5.77 10.31
N ALA A 218 25.42 5.95 9.58
CA ALA A 218 25.14 5.24 8.34
C ALA A 218 26.42 5.06 7.52
N GLN A 219 26.69 3.83 7.08
CA GLN A 219 27.76 3.52 6.12
C GLN A 219 27.79 4.61 5.04
N PRO A 220 28.92 5.32 4.82
CA PRO A 220 28.94 6.37 3.82
C PRO A 220 28.61 5.77 2.46
N PHE A 221 27.53 6.25 1.83
CA PHE A 221 27.23 5.91 0.45
C PHE A 221 28.25 6.59 -0.45
N TYR A 222 29.00 5.80 -1.21
CA TYR A 222 29.92 6.31 -2.22
C TYR A 222 29.26 6.15 -3.59
N PHE A 223 28.73 7.23 -4.11
CA PHE A 223 28.14 7.27 -5.45
C PHE A 223 29.03 8.07 -6.37
N THR A 224 29.31 7.51 -7.55
CA THR A 224 29.97 8.27 -8.61
C THR A 224 28.96 9.16 -9.33
N ASN A 225 29.44 10.15 -10.09
CA ASN A 225 28.58 10.97 -10.93
C ASN A 225 27.87 10.17 -12.05
N GLU A 226 28.38 8.97 -12.37
CA GLU A 226 27.81 8.07 -13.39
C GLU A 226 26.71 7.16 -12.82
N THR A 227 26.60 7.03 -11.50
CA THR A 227 25.56 6.22 -10.87
C THR A 227 24.19 6.85 -11.09
N SER A 228 23.25 6.11 -11.67
CA SER A 228 21.88 6.58 -11.90
C SER A 228 21.16 6.90 -10.59
N VAL A 229 20.19 7.83 -10.61
CA VAL A 229 19.38 8.15 -9.42
C VAL A 229 18.66 6.89 -8.91
N GLU A 230 18.24 6.05 -9.84
CA GLU A 230 17.59 4.78 -9.59
C GLU A 230 18.47 3.80 -8.78
N ASP A 231 19.74 3.64 -9.17
CA ASP A 231 20.69 2.76 -8.47
C ASP A 231 21.02 3.31 -7.08
N LYS A 232 21.18 4.65 -6.97
CA LYS A 232 21.37 5.31 -5.67
C LYS A 232 20.19 5.05 -4.74
N ALA A 233 18.97 5.26 -5.25
CA ALA A 233 17.74 5.04 -4.48
C ALA A 233 17.63 3.57 -4.03
N ALA A 234 17.91 2.61 -4.92
CA ALA A 234 17.89 1.20 -4.60
C ALA A 234 18.89 0.85 -3.48
N ALA A 235 20.12 1.37 -3.55
CA ALA A 235 21.15 1.15 -2.52
C ALA A 235 20.77 1.77 -1.17
N VAL A 236 20.27 3.02 -1.17
CA VAL A 236 19.82 3.72 0.04
C VAL A 236 18.69 2.96 0.73
N VAL A 237 17.68 2.51 -0.03
CA VAL A 237 16.54 1.77 0.51
C VAL A 237 16.93 0.38 1.00
N GLN A 238 17.88 -0.29 0.34
CA GLN A 238 18.43 -1.55 0.83
C GLN A 238 19.12 -1.36 2.19
N ALA A 239 19.96 -0.33 2.33
CA ALA A 239 20.62 -0.01 3.58
C ALA A 239 19.65 0.39 4.69
N LEU A 240 18.59 1.17 4.37
CA LEU A 240 17.50 1.46 5.30
C LEU A 240 16.84 0.16 5.82
N ARG A 241 16.50 -0.76 4.92
CA ARG A 241 15.91 -2.06 5.29
C ARG A 241 16.87 -2.92 6.12
N HIS A 242 18.16 -2.95 5.77
CA HIS A 242 19.17 -3.63 6.58
C HIS A 242 19.26 -3.01 7.98
N ARG A 243 19.24 -1.68 8.09
CA ARG A 243 19.31 -0.99 9.39
C ARG A 243 18.11 -1.30 10.28
N ILE A 244 16.91 -1.36 9.70
CA ILE A 244 15.71 -1.83 10.38
C ILE A 244 15.94 -3.24 10.94
N PHE A 245 16.47 -4.15 10.11
CA PHE A 245 16.74 -5.52 10.54
C PHE A 245 17.79 -5.59 11.66
N GLU A 246 18.91 -4.87 11.55
CA GLU A 246 19.95 -4.83 12.60
C GLU A 246 19.38 -4.41 13.95
N VAL A 247 18.59 -3.32 13.98
CA VAL A 247 18.07 -2.71 15.21
C VAL A 247 16.92 -3.51 15.78
N THR A 248 16.01 -3.99 14.94
CA THR A 248 14.72 -4.56 15.40
C THR A 248 14.66 -6.07 15.32
N GLN A 249 15.55 -6.70 14.53
CA GLN A 249 15.49 -8.09 14.09
C GLN A 249 14.21 -8.44 13.30
N LEU A 250 13.57 -7.43 12.70
CA LEU A 250 12.38 -7.55 11.86
C LEU A 250 12.68 -7.07 10.44
N THR A 251 11.98 -7.64 9.45
CA THR A 251 12.14 -7.24 8.06
C THR A 251 11.09 -6.22 7.65
N ALA A 252 11.44 -5.40 6.66
CA ALA A 252 10.53 -4.50 5.99
C ALA A 252 10.64 -4.65 4.48
N SER A 253 9.52 -4.40 3.80
CA SER A 253 9.50 -4.23 2.36
C SER A 253 9.34 -2.75 2.01
N ALA A 254 9.84 -2.36 0.84
CA ALA A 254 9.83 -0.96 0.44
C ALA A 254 9.48 -0.77 -1.03
N GLY A 255 8.78 0.31 -1.34
CA GLY A 255 8.51 0.73 -2.70
C GLY A 255 9.16 2.06 -3.00
N ILE A 256 9.74 2.21 -4.18
CA ILE A 256 10.44 3.42 -4.62
C ILE A 256 9.79 3.95 -5.89
N ALA A 257 9.40 5.22 -5.91
CA ALA A 257 8.81 5.84 -7.09
C ALA A 257 8.92 7.37 -7.06
N ALA A 258 8.56 7.99 -8.18
CA ALA A 258 8.49 9.44 -8.30
C ALA A 258 7.27 10.08 -7.62
N THR A 259 6.34 9.29 -7.08
CA THR A 259 5.23 9.81 -6.26
C THR A 259 4.98 8.91 -5.05
N PRO A 260 4.51 9.46 -3.90
CA PRO A 260 4.23 8.67 -2.70
C PRO A 260 3.19 7.56 -2.97
N GLN A 261 2.22 7.83 -3.84
CA GLN A 261 1.19 6.88 -4.18
C GLN A 261 1.72 5.66 -4.93
N LEU A 262 2.60 5.87 -5.91
CA LEU A 262 3.22 4.77 -6.64
C LEU A 262 4.22 4.02 -5.76
N ALA A 263 4.95 4.72 -4.90
CA ALA A 263 5.84 4.10 -3.93
C ALA A 263 5.04 3.17 -2.99
N LYS A 264 3.85 3.59 -2.54
CA LYS A 264 2.96 2.72 -1.76
C LYS A 264 2.55 1.46 -2.52
N VAL A 265 2.15 1.57 -3.78
CA VAL A 265 1.84 0.39 -4.62
C VAL A 265 3.04 -0.54 -4.70
N CYS A 266 4.23 0.01 -4.95
CA CYS A 266 5.47 -0.76 -5.10
C CYS A 266 5.86 -1.51 -3.81
N SER A 267 5.60 -0.92 -2.64
CA SER A 267 5.94 -1.51 -1.34
C SER A 267 5.29 -2.88 -1.09
N ASP A 268 4.18 -3.17 -1.77
CA ASP A 268 3.45 -4.43 -1.65
C ASP A 268 3.90 -5.50 -2.66
N ILE A 269 4.62 -5.15 -3.73
CA ILE A 269 4.89 -6.05 -4.87
C ILE A 269 5.86 -7.17 -4.50
N ASN A 270 7.00 -6.82 -3.90
CA ASN A 270 8.06 -7.76 -3.56
C ASN A 270 8.04 -8.19 -2.08
N LYS A 271 6.88 -8.11 -1.41
CA LYS A 271 6.73 -8.62 -0.03
C LYS A 271 6.82 -10.15 0.00
N PRO A 272 7.45 -10.76 1.03
CA PRO A 272 8.17 -10.14 2.15
C PRO A 272 9.63 -9.80 1.85
N ASN A 273 10.20 -8.93 2.69
CA ASN A 273 11.62 -8.58 2.74
C ASN A 273 12.20 -8.29 1.35
N GLY A 274 11.48 -7.51 0.56
CA GLY A 274 11.89 -7.10 -0.77
C GLY A 274 11.66 -5.62 -1.00
N GLN A 275 12.23 -5.12 -2.09
CA GLN A 275 11.92 -3.78 -2.58
C GLN A 275 11.56 -3.81 -4.05
N TYR A 276 10.71 -2.88 -4.48
CA TYR A 276 10.31 -2.74 -5.89
C TYR A 276 10.32 -1.27 -6.29
N TYR A 277 10.51 -1.01 -7.57
CA TYR A 277 10.56 0.34 -8.12
C TYR A 277 9.99 0.41 -9.53
N VAL A 278 9.54 1.59 -9.94
CA VAL A 278 9.13 1.85 -11.33
C VAL A 278 10.26 2.59 -12.04
N LEU A 279 11.05 1.89 -12.85
CA LEU A 279 12.17 2.50 -13.57
C LEU A 279 12.00 2.49 -15.09
N PRO A 280 12.68 3.42 -15.79
CA PRO A 280 13.30 4.65 -15.24
C PRO A 280 12.25 5.63 -14.69
N PHE A 281 12.65 6.63 -13.90
CA PHE A 281 11.73 7.69 -13.46
C PHE A 281 11.37 8.64 -14.60
N ASN A 282 10.56 8.14 -15.53
CA ASN A 282 10.07 8.92 -16.65
C ASN A 282 8.59 8.63 -16.95
N ARG A 283 8.01 9.50 -17.78
CA ARG A 283 6.60 9.44 -18.16
C ARG A 283 6.19 8.10 -18.73
N GLN A 284 7.00 7.54 -19.64
CA GLN A 284 6.66 6.31 -20.34
C GLN A 284 6.59 5.12 -19.39
N ALA A 285 7.58 4.96 -18.52
CA ALA A 285 7.63 3.89 -17.53
C ALA A 285 6.47 3.99 -16.53
N VAL A 286 6.22 5.19 -15.99
CA VAL A 286 5.15 5.42 -15.01
C VAL A 286 3.77 5.18 -15.60
N VAL A 287 3.46 5.76 -16.77
CA VAL A 287 2.16 5.55 -17.41
C VAL A 287 1.98 4.08 -17.78
N LYS A 288 3.01 3.42 -18.32
CA LYS A 288 2.96 1.99 -18.62
C LYS A 288 2.66 1.18 -17.35
N PHE A 289 3.33 1.46 -16.25
CA PHE A 289 3.09 0.78 -14.98
C PHE A 289 1.66 0.99 -14.48
N CYS A 290 1.17 2.23 -14.42
CA CYS A 290 -0.20 2.55 -14.02
C CYS A 290 -1.25 1.86 -14.90
N HIS A 291 -1.01 1.84 -16.23
CA HIS A 291 -1.98 1.29 -17.16
C HIS A 291 -2.21 -0.21 -17.00
N HIS A 292 -1.17 -0.97 -16.64
CA HIS A 292 -1.29 -2.42 -16.42
C HIS A 292 -1.77 -2.77 -15.01
N LEU A 293 -1.79 -1.81 -14.09
CA LEU A 293 -2.14 -2.07 -12.70
C LEU A 293 -3.67 -2.25 -12.56
N PRO A 294 -4.14 -3.34 -11.91
CA PRO A 294 -5.55 -3.48 -11.55
C PRO A 294 -6.01 -2.34 -10.65
N VAL A 295 -7.22 -1.80 -10.87
CA VAL A 295 -7.70 -0.63 -10.12
C VAL A 295 -7.70 -0.85 -8.60
N ARG A 296 -7.89 -2.09 -8.16
CA ARG A 296 -7.92 -2.48 -6.74
C ARG A 296 -6.59 -2.27 -6.01
N LYS A 297 -5.49 -2.15 -6.75
CA LYS A 297 -4.14 -1.91 -6.20
C LYS A 297 -3.86 -0.44 -5.92
N PHE A 298 -4.59 0.49 -6.51
CA PHE A 298 -4.45 1.91 -6.14
C PHE A 298 -5.07 2.16 -4.76
N GLY A 299 -4.29 2.78 -3.87
CA GLY A 299 -4.76 3.20 -2.55
C GLY A 299 -6.00 4.08 -2.67
N GLY A 300 -7.06 3.78 -1.90
CA GLY A 300 -8.35 4.50 -1.95
C GLY A 300 -9.42 3.88 -2.87
N ILE A 301 -9.09 2.88 -3.69
CA ILE A 301 -10.08 2.06 -4.42
C ILE A 301 -10.40 0.80 -3.62
N GLY A 302 -11.49 0.86 -2.84
CA GLY A 302 -12.07 -0.30 -2.15
C GLY A 302 -13.10 -1.06 -3.01
N LYS A 303 -13.63 -2.17 -2.47
CA LYS A 303 -14.58 -3.08 -3.15
C LYS A 303 -15.76 -2.35 -3.82
N VAL A 304 -16.36 -1.38 -3.12
CA VAL A 304 -17.53 -0.64 -3.64
C VAL A 304 -17.14 0.19 -4.86
N LYS A 305 -16.00 0.89 -4.81
CA LYS A 305 -15.54 1.74 -5.91
C LYS A 305 -15.09 0.89 -7.10
N GLU A 306 -14.40 -0.22 -6.86
CA GLU A 306 -14.08 -1.23 -7.87
C GLU A 306 -15.34 -1.76 -8.56
N LYS A 307 -16.38 -2.17 -7.80
CA LYS A 307 -17.66 -2.64 -8.35
C LYS A 307 -18.36 -1.57 -9.20
N LEU A 308 -18.38 -0.31 -8.73
CA LEU A 308 -18.93 0.82 -9.48
C LEU A 308 -18.21 1.01 -10.82
N LEU A 309 -16.88 1.08 -10.79
CA LEU A 309 -16.04 1.27 -11.98
C LEU A 309 -16.23 0.13 -12.99
N ALA A 310 -16.21 -1.12 -12.51
CA ALA A 310 -16.40 -2.30 -13.35
C ALA A 310 -17.79 -2.35 -13.99
N GLN A 311 -18.87 -2.18 -13.19
CA GLN A 311 -20.23 -2.35 -13.71
C GLN A 311 -20.75 -1.16 -14.52
N LEU A 312 -20.30 0.07 -14.23
CA LEU A 312 -20.76 1.25 -14.95
C LEU A 312 -19.98 1.46 -16.25
N LEU A 313 -18.66 1.23 -16.22
CA LEU A 313 -17.76 1.69 -17.28
C LEU A 313 -16.83 0.58 -17.82
N SER A 314 -16.96 -0.66 -17.33
CA SER A 314 -16.05 -1.77 -17.69
C SER A 314 -14.58 -1.48 -17.38
N ILE A 315 -14.33 -0.74 -16.29
CA ILE A 315 -12.99 -0.36 -15.86
C ILE A 315 -12.44 -1.42 -14.91
N SER A 316 -11.28 -1.98 -15.26
CA SER A 316 -10.56 -2.98 -14.45
C SER A 316 -9.12 -2.59 -14.17
N THR A 317 -8.52 -1.73 -15.00
CA THR A 317 -7.12 -1.29 -14.91
C THR A 317 -6.99 0.23 -14.85
N GLY A 318 -5.79 0.71 -14.52
CA GLY A 318 -5.47 2.14 -14.64
C GLY A 318 -5.55 2.65 -16.08
N GLY A 319 -5.32 1.81 -17.08
CA GLY A 319 -5.46 2.18 -18.49
C GLY A 319 -6.92 2.44 -18.85
N ASP A 320 -7.83 1.63 -18.31
CA ASP A 320 -9.27 1.82 -18.47
C ASP A 320 -9.73 3.12 -17.79
N LEU A 321 -9.17 3.49 -16.63
CA LEU A 321 -9.46 4.78 -15.99
C LEU A 321 -9.13 5.94 -16.92
N PHE A 322 -7.95 5.92 -17.56
CA PHE A 322 -7.56 6.97 -18.51
C PHE A 322 -8.46 6.96 -19.76
N ALA A 323 -8.75 5.79 -20.32
CA ALA A 323 -9.59 5.63 -21.50
C ALA A 323 -11.02 6.14 -21.27
N ARG A 324 -11.57 5.95 -20.06
CA ARG A 324 -12.93 6.36 -19.68
C ARG A 324 -12.97 7.69 -18.93
N ARG A 325 -11.89 8.49 -18.94
CA ARG A 325 -11.79 9.75 -18.17
C ARG A 325 -12.98 10.70 -18.33
N TYR A 326 -13.52 10.86 -19.54
CA TYR A 326 -14.70 11.73 -19.75
C TYR A 326 -15.94 11.19 -19.03
N ASP A 327 -16.15 9.87 -19.03
CA ASP A 327 -17.24 9.25 -18.27
C ASP A 327 -17.05 9.42 -16.76
N LEU A 328 -15.80 9.39 -16.29
CA LEU A 328 -15.51 9.62 -14.88
C LEU A 328 -15.98 11.00 -14.42
N PHE A 329 -15.68 12.05 -15.20
CA PHE A 329 -16.12 13.42 -14.92
C PHE A 329 -17.62 13.66 -15.20
N HIS A 330 -18.28 12.76 -15.93
CA HIS A 330 -19.73 12.82 -16.13
C HIS A 330 -20.51 12.16 -15.00
N LEU A 331 -19.95 11.10 -14.40
CA LEU A 331 -20.63 10.28 -13.39
C LEU A 331 -20.27 10.61 -11.95
N PHE A 332 -19.00 10.90 -11.68
CA PHE A 332 -18.52 11.12 -10.32
C PHE A 332 -18.41 12.61 -10.01
N SER A 333 -18.37 12.93 -8.71
CA SER A 333 -18.00 14.28 -8.25
C SER A 333 -16.64 14.68 -8.83
N GLU A 334 -16.45 15.96 -9.10
CA GLU A 334 -15.21 16.56 -9.62
C GLU A 334 -13.95 16.04 -8.90
N THR A 335 -13.93 16.07 -7.56
CA THR A 335 -12.81 15.60 -6.74
C THR A 335 -12.48 14.12 -6.98
N THR A 336 -13.51 13.27 -7.05
CA THR A 336 -13.32 11.83 -7.31
C THR A 336 -12.82 11.57 -8.72
N ALA A 337 -13.38 12.27 -9.72
CA ALA A 337 -12.97 12.10 -11.11
C ALA A 337 -11.53 12.58 -11.35
N GLN A 338 -11.18 13.74 -10.78
CA GLN A 338 -9.81 14.28 -10.81
C GLN A 338 -8.82 13.32 -10.16
N TRP A 339 -9.15 12.79 -8.98
CA TRP A 339 -8.31 11.82 -8.28
C TRP A 339 -8.13 10.53 -9.10
N LEU A 340 -9.21 9.97 -9.68
CA LEU A 340 -9.12 8.78 -10.55
C LEU A 340 -8.26 9.04 -11.80
N LEU A 341 -8.36 10.24 -12.40
CA LEU A 341 -7.52 10.64 -13.51
C LEU A 341 -6.03 10.67 -13.09
N GLN A 342 -5.71 11.22 -11.93
CA GLN A 342 -4.35 11.26 -11.38
C GLN A 342 -3.76 9.86 -11.20
N LEU A 343 -4.54 8.90 -10.67
CA LEU A 343 -4.11 7.49 -10.56
C LEU A 343 -3.68 6.94 -11.93
N SER A 344 -4.50 7.19 -12.95
CA SER A 344 -4.31 6.61 -14.28
C SER A 344 -3.02 7.07 -14.95
N VAL A 345 -2.55 8.27 -14.63
CA VAL A 345 -1.32 8.85 -15.18
C VAL A 345 -0.15 8.84 -14.20
N GLY A 346 -0.34 8.28 -13.00
CA GLY A 346 0.70 8.18 -11.96
C GLY A 346 1.19 9.53 -11.45
N SER A 347 0.29 10.52 -11.39
CA SER A 347 0.57 11.85 -10.86
C SER A 347 -0.08 12.02 -9.49
N SER A 348 0.44 12.90 -8.65
CA SER A 348 -0.16 13.28 -7.38
C SER A 348 -0.18 14.80 -7.25
N THR A 349 -1.35 15.40 -7.06
CA THR A 349 -1.43 16.79 -6.56
C THR A 349 -1.36 16.75 -5.04
N GLY A 350 -0.16 16.50 -4.54
CA GLY A 350 0.21 16.70 -3.16
C GLY A 350 1.46 17.54 -3.21
N SER A 351 1.30 18.85 -3.07
CA SER A 351 2.42 19.72 -2.79
C SER A 351 3.14 19.18 -1.56
N SER A 352 4.37 18.70 -1.74
CA SER A 352 5.40 18.71 -0.70
C SER A 352 5.81 20.15 -0.31
N GLY A 353 4.95 21.13 -0.58
CA GLY A 353 5.10 22.56 -0.29
C GLY A 353 3.79 23.16 0.24
N GLY A 354 2.97 22.38 0.93
CA GLY A 354 2.03 22.97 1.89
C GLY A 354 2.88 23.51 3.04
N ASN A 355 2.72 24.79 3.37
CA ASN A 355 3.46 25.47 4.44
C ASN A 355 3.76 24.52 5.61
N ASP A 356 5.04 24.38 5.95
CA ASP A 356 5.61 23.55 7.03
C ASP A 356 5.03 23.83 8.45
N GLU A 357 4.00 24.67 8.57
CA GLU A 357 3.37 25.06 9.83
C GLU A 357 2.12 24.25 10.20
N ASP A 358 1.44 23.60 9.24
CA ASP A 358 0.23 22.82 9.55
C ASP A 358 0.58 21.38 9.95
N THR A 359 1.04 21.23 11.20
CA THR A 359 1.13 19.90 11.83
C THR A 359 -0.26 19.26 11.79
N PRO A 360 -0.45 18.06 11.22
CA PRO A 360 -1.77 17.43 11.14
C PRO A 360 -2.42 17.32 12.52
N THR A 361 -3.49 18.08 12.75
CA THR A 361 -4.21 18.03 14.03
C THR A 361 -5.26 16.92 14.01
N ARG A 362 -5.33 16.17 15.11
CA ARG A 362 -6.34 15.11 15.29
C ARG A 362 -7.74 15.72 15.32
N LYS A 363 -8.61 15.30 14.39
CA LYS A 363 -9.97 15.86 14.23
C LYS A 363 -11.04 15.25 15.14
N SER A 364 -10.83 14.05 15.66
CA SER A 364 -11.78 13.38 16.56
C SER A 364 -11.10 12.34 17.46
N VAL A 365 -11.77 11.99 18.56
CA VAL A 365 -11.43 10.87 19.47
C VAL A 365 -12.71 10.12 19.77
N SER A 366 -12.68 8.78 19.70
CA SER A 366 -13.81 7.92 20.03
C SER A 366 -13.34 6.71 20.84
N ALA A 367 -14.16 6.25 21.76
CA ALA A 367 -14.00 4.97 22.47
C ALA A 367 -15.34 4.21 22.37
N PHE A 368 -15.26 2.89 22.27
CA PHE A 368 -16.42 1.99 22.20
C PHE A 368 -16.58 1.23 23.50
#